data_AF-A0A940Q8H4-F1
#
_entry.id   AF-A0A940Q8H4-F1
#
_cell.length_a   1.000
_cell.length_b   1.000
_cell.length_c   1.000
_cell.angle_alpha   90.00
_cell.angle_beta   90.00
_cell.angle_gamma   90.00
#
_symmetry.space_group_name_H-M   'P 1'
#
loop_
_entity.id
_entity.type
_entity.pdbx_description
1 polymer ?
#
loop_
_entity_poly.entity_id
_entity_poly.type
_entity_poly.pdbx_seq_one_letter_code
_entity_poly.pdbx_strand_id
1 'polypeptide(L)'
;MTRKRIFKIVAIVVLLWFAIFVIDWITVNSFDYPPVFCIKDTNETHYNGLGYSYDAYPHPVNGEFEYCLYIFGNEVISTFTNEKSIIDSSL
;
A
#
# COMPACT_ATOMS: atom_id res chain seq x y z
N MET A 1 -22.21 15.21 28.14
CA MET A 1 -20.81 15.57 27.78
C MET A 1 -20.00 14.42 27.18
N THR A 2 -20.30 13.16 27.51
CA THR A 2 -19.49 11.98 27.13
C THR A 2 -19.42 11.70 25.63
N ARG A 3 -20.51 11.88 24.87
CA ARG A 3 -20.54 11.71 23.40
C ARG A 3 -19.54 12.61 22.65
N LYS A 4 -19.38 13.86 23.07
CA LYS A 4 -18.43 14.81 22.44
C LYS A 4 -16.97 14.38 22.65
N ARG A 5 -16.65 13.75 23.80
CA ARG A 5 -15.32 13.22 24.10
C ARG A 5 -15.00 11.99 23.27
N ILE A 6 -15.96 11.07 23.11
CA ILE A 6 -15.81 9.88 22.27
C ILE A 6 -15.55 10.28 20.81
N PHE A 7 -16.34 11.22 20.29
CA PHE A 7 -16.14 11.73 18.93
C PHE A 7 -14.74 12.32 18.73
N LYS A 8 -14.25 13.10 19.71
CA LYS A 8 -12.89 13.66 19.65
C LYS A 8 -11.82 12.57 19.64
N ILE A 9 -11.98 11.52 20.44
CA ILE A 9 -11.03 10.39 20.47
C ILE A 9 -11.03 9.67 19.12
N VAL A 10 -12.20 9.33 18.59
CA VAL A 10 -12.32 8.67 17.28
C VAL A 10 -11.68 9.53 16.18
N ALA A 11 -11.94 10.84 16.18
CA ALA A 11 -11.34 11.75 15.21
C ALA A 11 -9.80 11.77 15.28
N ILE A 12 -9.23 11.74 16.49
CA ILE A 12 -7.77 11.68 16.68
C ILE A 12 -7.22 10.35 16.17
N VAL A 13 -7.89 9.22 16.46
CA VAL A 13 -7.47 7.89 15.99
C VAL A 13 -7.48 7.83 14.46
N VAL A 14 -8.53 8.34 13.82
CA VAL A 14 -8.64 8.38 12.36
C VAL A 14 -7.57 9.29 11.75
N LEU A 15 -7.27 10.44 12.37
CA LEU A 15 -6.20 11.32 11.91
C LEU A 15 -4.82 10.67 11.98
N LEU A 16 -4.52 9.98 13.10
CA LEU A 16 -3.27 9.24 13.24
C LEU A 16 -3.16 8.11 12.22
N TRP A 17 -4.24 7.36 12.04
CA TRP A 17 -4.34 6.31 11.03
C TRP A 17 -4.04 6.86 9.63
N PHE A 18 -4.65 8.00 9.27
CA PHE A 18 -4.44 8.63 7.97
C PHE A 18 -3.00 9.12 7.80
N ALA A 19 -2.39 9.67 8.85
CA ALA A 19 -0.98 10.08 8.81
C ALA A 19 -0.03 8.90 8.55
N ILE A 20 -0.27 7.77 9.23
CA ILE A 20 0.50 6.53 9.02
C ILE A 20 0.34 6.03 7.58
N PHE A 21 -0.91 5.97 7.08
CA PHE A 21 -1.20 5.59 5.71
C PHE A 21 -0.47 6.46 4.68
N VAL A 22 -0.49 7.78 4.87
CA VAL A 22 0.20 8.72 3.95
C VAL A 22 1.72 8.51 3.96
N ILE A 23 2.32 8.24 5.11
CA ILE A 23 3.77 7.98 5.19
C ILE A 23 4.11 6.69 4.43
N ASP A 24 3.35 5.61 4.64
CA ASP A 24 3.56 4.35 3.91
C ASP A 24 3.36 4.55 2.40
N TRP A 25 2.32 5.30 2.01
CA TRP A 25 2.04 5.60 0.61
C TRP A 25 3.19 6.35 -0.06
N ILE A 26 3.70 7.42 0.55
CA ILE A 26 4.83 8.18 0.00
C ILE A 26 6.10 7.32 -0.04
N THR A 27 6.33 6.49 0.98
CA THR A 27 7.50 5.59 1.02
C THR A 27 7.50 4.62 -0.17
N VAL A 28 6.35 4.01 -0.44
CA VAL A 28 6.18 3.05 -1.53
C VAL A 28 6.16 3.73 -2.90
N ASN A 29 5.34 4.77 -3.07
CA ASN A 29 5.11 5.41 -4.38
C ASN A 29 6.22 6.37 -4.82
N SER A 30 6.95 6.99 -3.90
CA SER A 30 7.90 8.07 -4.23
C SER A 30 9.35 7.77 -3.89
N PHE A 31 9.61 6.80 -3.02
CA PHE A 31 10.96 6.43 -2.64
C PHE A 31 11.31 4.98 -2.96
N ASP A 32 10.42 4.22 -3.60
CA ASP A 32 10.67 2.83 -4.02
C ASP A 32 11.11 1.93 -2.86
N TYR A 33 10.59 2.21 -1.66
CA TYR A 33 10.91 1.46 -0.44
C TYR A 33 9.68 0.72 0.09
N PRO A 34 9.86 -0.41 0.79
CA PRO A 34 8.76 -1.09 1.44
C PRO A 34 8.09 -0.19 2.49
N PRO A 35 6.78 -0.35 2.71
CA PRO A 35 6.04 0.44 3.70
C PRO A 35 6.63 0.25 5.10
N VAL A 36 6.67 1.31 5.90
CA VAL A 36 7.36 1.36 7.19
C VAL A 36 6.52 0.77 8.31
N PHE A 37 5.22 1.06 8.31
CA PHE A 37 4.31 0.69 9.39
C PHE A 37 3.50 -0.57 9.11
N CYS A 38 3.68 -1.17 7.94
CA CYS A 38 3.06 -2.44 7.59
C CYS A 38 3.93 -3.62 8.04
N ILE A 39 3.27 -4.70 8.47
CA ILE A 39 3.94 -5.95 8.82
C ILE A 39 4.07 -6.78 7.54
N LYS A 40 5.31 -7.11 7.17
CA LYS A 40 5.57 -8.01 6.05
C LYS A 40 5.15 -9.43 6.41
N ASP A 41 4.41 -10.10 5.53
CA ASP A 41 4.17 -11.53 5.69
C ASP A 41 5.47 -12.32 5.42
N THR A 42 5.73 -13.32 6.25
CA THR A 42 7.07 -13.91 6.42
C THR A 42 7.60 -14.56 5.12
N ASN A 43 6.69 -14.97 4.24
CA ASN A 43 6.99 -15.68 3.01
C ASN A 43 6.49 -14.97 1.74
N GLU A 44 5.90 -13.78 1.85
CA GLU A 44 5.28 -13.08 0.72
C GLU A 44 5.85 -11.67 0.54
N THR A 45 5.62 -11.11 -0.64
CA THR A 45 5.85 -9.69 -0.96
C THR A 45 4.69 -8.80 -0.47
N HIS A 46 3.81 -9.36 0.36
CA HIS A 46 2.64 -8.71 0.93
C HIS A 46 2.96 -8.05 2.28
N TYR A 47 2.45 -6.84 2.46
CA TYR A 47 2.64 -5.98 3.62
C TYR A 47 1.28 -5.58 4.17
N ASN A 48 0.95 -6.04 5.37
CA ASN A 48 -0.34 -5.82 6.01
C ASN A 48 -0.29 -4.64 6.98
N GLY A 49 -1.06 -3.60 6.69
CA GLY A 49 -1.33 -2.46 7.56
C GLY A 49 -2.71 -2.56 8.21
N LEU A 50 -3.07 -1.54 9.00
CA LEU A 50 -4.41 -1.46 9.60
C LEU A 50 -5.40 -1.00 8.54
N GLY A 51 -6.19 -1.88 7.93
CA GLY A 51 -7.23 -1.49 6.97
C GLY A 51 -6.71 -1.05 5.60
N TYR A 52 -5.42 -1.23 5.33
CA TYR A 52 -4.81 -1.16 4.01
C TYR A 52 -3.66 -2.16 3.95
N SER A 53 -3.28 -2.59 2.75
CA SER A 53 -2.13 -3.46 2.54
C SER A 53 -1.46 -3.13 1.21
N TYR A 54 -0.22 -3.60 1.07
CA TYR A 54 0.56 -3.43 -0.14
C TYR A 54 1.11 -4.78 -0.60
N ASP A 55 1.05 -5.05 -1.89
CA ASP A 55 2.05 -5.90 -2.53
C ASP A 55 3.17 -4.98 -3.01
N ALA A 56 4.42 -5.19 -2.61
CA ALA A 56 5.51 -4.30 -3.01
C ALA A 56 6.81 -5.08 -3.19
N TYR A 57 7.41 -5.02 -4.38
CA TYR A 57 8.67 -5.69 -4.68
C TYR A 57 9.40 -5.06 -5.88
N PRO A 58 10.74 -5.19 -5.94
CA PRO A 58 11.49 -4.80 -7.13
C PRO A 58 11.17 -5.73 -8.30
N HIS A 59 10.76 -5.16 -9.43
CA HIS A 59 10.46 -5.89 -10.64
C HIS A 59 11.72 -6.61 -11.13
N PRO A 60 11.64 -7.93 -11.43
CA PRO A 60 12.81 -8.76 -11.70
C PRO A 60 13.63 -8.40 -12.95
N VAL A 61 13.11 -7.57 -13.86
CA VAL A 61 13.68 -7.36 -15.20
C VAL A 61 14.25 -5.96 -15.39
N ASN A 62 13.47 -4.93 -15.06
CA ASN A 62 13.85 -3.52 -15.21
C ASN A 62 14.37 -2.90 -13.90
N GLY A 63 14.19 -3.57 -12.75
CA GLY A 63 14.58 -3.06 -11.44
C GLY A 63 13.69 -1.92 -10.93
N GLU A 64 12.58 -1.63 -11.61
CA GLU A 64 11.59 -0.66 -11.14
C GLU A 64 10.82 -1.23 -9.95
N PHE A 65 10.42 -0.38 -9.00
CA PHE A 65 9.67 -0.83 -7.84
C PHE A 65 8.18 -0.87 -8.17
N GLU A 66 7.63 -2.09 -8.21
CA GLU A 66 6.22 -2.28 -8.47
C GLU A 66 5.46 -2.50 -7.17
N TYR A 67 4.25 -1.96 -7.13
CA TYR A 67 3.38 -2.14 -6.00
C TYR A 67 1.90 -2.14 -6.38
N CYS A 68 1.11 -2.79 -5.54
CA CYS A 68 -0.35 -2.68 -5.53
C CYS A 68 -0.80 -2.25 -4.14
N LEU A 69 -1.66 -1.24 -4.06
CA LEU A 69 -2.31 -0.80 -2.84
C LEU A 69 -3.73 -1.34 -2.78
N TYR A 70 -4.03 -1.94 -1.63
CA TYR A 70 -5.39 -2.33 -1.26
C TYR A 70 -5.86 -1.48 -0.07
N ILE A 71 -7.07 -0.94 -0.16
CA ILE A 71 -7.76 -0.29 0.96
C ILE A 71 -8.96 -1.14 1.34
N PHE A 72 -9.01 -1.59 2.59
CA PHE A 72 -10.00 -2.55 3.09
C PHE A 72 -10.16 -3.80 2.19
N GLY A 73 -9.05 -4.28 1.63
CA GLY A 73 -9.01 -5.46 0.75
C GLY A 73 -9.46 -5.22 -0.69
N ASN A 74 -9.76 -3.97 -1.08
CA ASN A 74 -10.07 -3.62 -2.46
C ASN A 74 -8.84 -2.99 -3.09
N GLU A 75 -8.44 -3.47 -4.28
CA GLU A 75 -7.40 -2.85 -5.08
C GLU A 75 -7.82 -1.42 -5.46
N VAL A 76 -6.93 -0.47 -5.20
CA VAL A 76 -7.16 0.96 -5.50
C VAL A 76 -6.17 1.45 -6.54
N ILE A 77 -4.90 1.04 -6.42
CA ILE A 77 -3.82 1.42 -7.34
C ILE A 77 -2.93 0.20 -7.57
N SER A 78 -2.56 -0.05 -8.81
CA SER A 78 -1.61 -1.09 -9.20
C SER A 78 -0.66 -0.51 -10.24
N THR A 79 0.64 -0.61 -9.99
CA THR A 79 1.69 -0.29 -10.96
C THR A 79 2.23 -1.53 -11.67
N PHE A 80 1.71 -2.72 -11.33
CA PHE A 80 2.10 -3.96 -11.98
C PHE A 80 1.80 -3.91 -13.47
N THR A 81 2.85 -4.02 -14.26
CA THR A 81 2.73 -4.05 -15.71
C THR A 81 2.25 -5.44 -16.10
N ASN A 82 0.96 -5.62 -16.39
CA ASN A 82 0.48 -6.87 -16.98
C ASN A 82 1.30 -7.15 -18.26
N GLU A 83 1.91 -8.34 -18.37
CA GLU A 83 2.63 -8.87 -19.55
C GLU A 83 1.75 -8.99 -20.82
N LYS A 84 0.65 -8.25 -20.94
CA LYS A 84 -0.17 -8.20 -22.16
C LYS A 84 0.56 -7.59 -23.36
N SER A 85 1.70 -6.92 -23.16
CA SER A 85 2.52 -6.34 -24.24
C SER A 85 3.47 -7.34 -24.91
N ILE A 86 3.68 -8.54 -24.37
CA ILE A 86 4.60 -9.53 -24.97
C ILE A 86 3.90 -10.36 -26.06
N ILE A 87 2.56 -10.44 -26.06
CA ILE A 87 1.80 -11.24 -27.04
C ILE A 87 1.52 -10.43 -28.32
N ASP A 88 1.39 -9.11 -28.27
CA ASP A 88 1.14 -8.26 -29.45
C ASP A 88 2.39 -7.93 -30.29
N SER A 89 3.59 -8.32 -29.82
CA SER A 89 4.85 -8.16 -30.58
C SER A 89 5.34 -9.46 -31.24
N SER A 90 4.58 -10.56 -31.11
CA SER A 90 4.88 -11.88 -31.70
C SER A 90 3.83 -12.37 -32.71
N LEU A 91 2.92 -11.49 -33.15
CA LEU A 91 1.96 -11.74 -34.25
C LEU A 91 2.20 -10.79 -35.43
#